data_AF-A0A2E1DMJ4-F1
#
_entry.id   AF-A0A2E1DMJ4-F1
#
_cell.length_a   1.000
_cell.length_b   1.000
_cell.length_c   1.000
_cell.angle_alpha   90.00
_cell.angle_beta   90.00
_cell.angle_gamma   90.00
#
_symmetry.space_group_name_H-M   'P 1'
#
loop_
_entity.id
_entity.type
_entity.pdbx_description
1 polymer ?
#
loop_
_entity_poly.entity_id
_entity_poly.type
_entity_poly.pdbx_seq_one_letter_code
_entity_poly.pdbx_strand_id
1 'polypeptide(L)'
;LADEARLPKLFGRAHWGVIIAFLVIAFFGFIVSRTAWGYELKVAGSSGATARYAGISLNKKIITVMVLSGGIAGLAGGIELSGTSDRIVEGVSGGYGFAGIIVAALALMRPSGVAAVALIFGAVQVGGLSIQTLGVSSSVSTILQALILFGAIGAGVFNRYSLKSVKREKKGGST
;
A
#
# COMPACT_ATOMS: atom_id res chain seq x y z
N LEU A 1 -13.04 33.98 -12.47
CA LEU A 1 -13.09 33.57 -11.04
C LEU A 1 -12.85 32.05 -10.87
N ALA A 2 -12.12 31.38 -11.78
CA ALA A 2 -11.88 29.93 -11.73
C ALA A 2 -10.43 29.54 -12.09
N ASP A 3 -9.48 30.47 -11.93
CA ASP A 3 -8.07 30.26 -12.29
C ASP A 3 -7.14 30.08 -11.07
N GLU A 4 -7.66 30.17 -9.84
CA GLU A 4 -6.86 30.10 -8.60
C GLU A 4 -6.78 28.70 -7.95
N ALA A 5 -7.46 27.68 -8.51
CA ALA A 5 -7.42 26.30 -8.01
C ALA A 5 -6.44 25.40 -8.78
N ARG A 6 -5.34 25.95 -9.31
CA ARG A 6 -4.33 25.19 -10.03
C ARG A 6 -3.04 25.13 -9.23
N LEU A 7 -2.74 23.94 -8.68
CA LEU A 7 -1.44 23.62 -8.08
C LEU A 7 -0.33 23.92 -9.12
N PRO A 8 0.64 24.81 -8.81
CA PRO A 8 1.70 25.16 -9.74
C PRO A 8 2.49 23.93 -10.20
N LYS A 9 2.51 23.71 -11.51
CA LYS A 9 3.23 22.60 -12.15
C LYS A 9 4.69 22.99 -12.26
N LEU A 10 5.58 22.23 -11.59
CA LEU A 10 7.02 22.47 -11.66
C LEU A 10 7.66 21.80 -12.89
N PHE A 11 7.21 20.61 -13.33
CA PHE A 11 7.73 19.96 -14.55
C PHE A 11 6.70 18.99 -15.22
N GLY A 12 6.08 19.42 -16.32
CA GLY A 12 5.28 18.55 -17.20
C GLY A 12 4.04 17.90 -16.56
N ARG A 13 3.85 16.58 -16.77
CA ARG A 13 2.74 15.77 -16.22
C ARG A 13 2.89 15.44 -14.71
N ALA A 14 3.95 15.91 -14.05
CA ALA A 14 4.19 15.67 -12.63
C ALA A 14 3.51 16.75 -11.79
N HIS A 15 2.44 16.37 -11.10
CA HIS A 15 1.72 17.22 -10.15
C HIS A 15 2.38 17.23 -8.77
N TRP A 16 2.09 18.26 -7.97
CA TRP A 16 2.45 18.35 -6.54
C TRP A 16 1.98 17.14 -5.71
N GLY A 17 1.09 16.30 -6.26
CA GLY A 17 0.61 15.06 -5.66
C GLY A 17 1.71 14.05 -5.32
N VAL A 18 2.82 14.01 -6.06
CA VAL A 18 3.97 13.13 -5.71
C VAL A 18 4.65 13.63 -4.43
N ILE A 19 4.82 14.95 -4.29
CA ILE A 19 5.40 15.57 -3.09
C ILE A 19 4.45 15.41 -1.90
N ILE A 20 3.14 15.57 -2.10
CA ILE A 20 2.13 15.36 -1.06
C ILE A 20 2.08 13.89 -0.64
N ALA A 21 2.12 12.94 -1.58
CA ALA A 21 2.17 11.51 -1.27
C ALA A 21 3.42 11.17 -0.45
N PHE A 22 4.59 11.71 -0.83
CA PHE A 22 5.83 11.50 -0.10
C PHE A 22 5.79 12.13 1.30
N LEU A 23 5.23 13.34 1.43
CA LEU A 23 5.00 14.01 2.71
C LEU A 23 4.05 13.22 3.62
N VAL A 24 2.94 12.71 3.08
CA VAL A 24 1.97 11.90 3.84
C VAL A 24 2.62 10.59 4.30
N ILE A 25 3.36 9.90 3.42
CA ILE A 25 4.08 8.68 3.78
C ILE A 25 5.15 8.96 4.84
N ALA A 26 5.91 10.05 4.71
CA ALA A 26 6.94 10.42 5.67
C ALA A 26 6.33 10.83 7.03
N PHE A 27 5.27 11.62 7.01
CA PHE A 27 4.55 12.05 8.21
C PHE A 27 3.92 10.87 8.96
N PHE A 28 3.19 10.00 8.26
CA PHE A 28 2.61 8.80 8.88
C PHE A 28 3.67 7.77 9.27
N GLY A 29 4.71 7.61 8.45
CA GLY A 29 5.86 6.77 8.79
C GLY A 29 6.53 7.22 10.08
N PHE A 30 6.70 8.53 10.26
CA PHE A 30 7.23 9.12 11.48
C PHE A 30 6.27 8.93 12.66
N ILE A 31 4.98 9.22 12.49
CA ILE A 31 4.01 9.13 13.60
C ILE A 31 3.81 7.68 14.09
N VAL A 32 3.84 6.72 13.17
CA VAL A 32 3.71 5.29 13.50
C VAL A 32 5.00 4.70 14.10
N SER A 33 6.16 5.27 13.75
CA SER A 33 7.47 4.78 14.24
C SER A 33 7.96 5.45 15.51
N ARG A 34 7.66 6.73 15.72
CA ARG A 34 8.23 7.55 16.81
C ARG A 34 7.22 7.91 17.90
N THR A 35 5.92 7.75 17.70
CA THR A 35 4.90 8.22 18.66
C THR A 35 4.28 7.09 19.48
N ALA A 36 3.97 7.36 20.76
CA ALA A 36 3.28 6.41 21.65
C ALA A 36 1.96 5.90 21.04
N TRP A 37 1.23 6.78 20.34
CA TRP A 37 0.01 6.44 19.62
C TRP A 37 0.22 5.35 18.55
N GLY A 38 1.35 5.38 17.83
CA GLY A 38 1.73 4.38 16.85
C GLY A 38 2.07 3.02 17.47
N TYR A 39 2.72 3.03 18.63
CA TYR A 39 2.97 1.80 19.40
C TYR A 39 1.67 1.17 19.88
N GLU A 40 0.78 1.99 20.43
CA GLU A 40 -0.53 1.53 20.87
C GLU A 40 -1.40 0.98 19.73
N LEU A 41 -1.28 1.53 18.53
CA LEU A 41 -1.91 1.00 17.31
C LEU A 41 -1.39 -0.40 16.96
N LYS A 42 -0.07 -0.61 17.05
CA LYS A 42 0.55 -1.94 16.81
C LYS A 42 0.09 -2.96 17.83
N VAL A 43 0.05 -2.57 19.11
CA VAL A 43 -0.45 -3.43 20.18
C VAL A 43 -1.93 -3.75 19.97
N ALA A 44 -2.76 -2.76 19.66
CA ALA A 44 -4.18 -2.95 19.33
C ALA A 44 -4.40 -3.85 18.10
N GLY A 45 -3.54 -3.77 17.09
CA GLY A 45 -3.59 -4.61 15.89
C GLY A 45 -3.16 -6.06 16.13
N SER A 46 -2.30 -6.31 17.13
CA SER A 46 -1.80 -7.66 17.44
C SER A 46 -2.82 -8.51 18.21
N SER A 47 -3.47 -7.95 19.24
CA SER A 47 -4.55 -8.61 20.00
C SER A 47 -5.36 -7.61 20.79
N GLY A 48 -6.68 -7.67 20.65
CA GLY A 48 -7.62 -6.86 21.43
C GLY A 48 -7.56 -7.16 22.94
N ALA A 49 -7.15 -8.37 23.34
CA ALA A 49 -6.97 -8.72 24.75
C ALA A 49 -5.75 -8.00 25.34
N THR A 50 -4.64 -7.97 24.61
CA THR A 50 -3.41 -7.27 25.01
C THR A 50 -3.62 -5.77 25.13
N ALA A 51 -4.41 -5.18 24.23
CA ALA A 51 -4.77 -3.76 24.31
C ALA A 51 -5.59 -3.42 25.56
N ARG A 52 -6.58 -4.26 25.92
CA ARG A 52 -7.37 -4.05 27.15
C ARG A 52 -6.51 -4.20 28.40
N TYR A 53 -5.59 -5.16 28.42
CA TYR A 53 -4.63 -5.33 29.52
C TYR A 53 -3.66 -4.14 29.65
N ALA A 54 -3.32 -3.48 28.54
CA ALA A 54 -2.48 -2.29 28.53
C ALA A 54 -3.24 -0.99 28.90
N GLY A 55 -4.51 -1.06 29.33
CA GLY A 55 -5.31 0.12 29.66
C GLY A 55 -5.74 0.97 28.45
N ILE A 56 -5.61 0.42 27.23
CA ILE A 56 -5.91 1.14 25.99
C ILE A 56 -7.42 1.11 25.73
N SER A 57 -8.02 2.30 25.57
CA SER A 57 -9.39 2.43 25.08
C SER A 57 -9.48 2.06 23.59
N LEU A 58 -9.68 0.78 23.30
CA LEU A 58 -9.70 0.23 21.93
C LEU A 58 -10.73 0.95 21.04
N ASN A 59 -11.96 1.17 21.53
CA ASN A 59 -13.03 1.80 20.76
C ASN A 59 -12.67 3.22 20.29
N LYS A 60 -12.08 4.04 21.17
CA LYS A 60 -11.65 5.40 20.80
C LYS A 60 -10.58 5.36 19.72
N LYS A 61 -9.60 4.47 19.84
CA LYS A 61 -8.54 4.32 18.82
C LYS A 61 -9.08 3.86 17.48
N ILE A 62 -10.00 2.90 17.46
CA ILE A 62 -10.64 2.44 16.21
C ILE A 62 -11.32 3.61 15.50
N ILE A 63 -12.09 4.44 16.22
CA ILE A 63 -12.77 5.61 15.65
C ILE A 63 -11.75 6.65 15.14
N THR A 64 -10.73 6.98 15.94
CA THR A 64 -9.68 7.92 15.52
C THR A 64 -8.98 7.45 14.25
N VAL A 65 -8.65 6.15 14.16
CA VAL A 65 -8.00 5.58 12.99
C VAL A 65 -8.91 5.60 11.77
N MET A 66 -10.19 5.28 11.92
CA MET A 66 -11.16 5.33 10.81
C MET A 66 -11.34 6.75 10.26
N VAL A 67 -11.47 7.74 11.14
CA VAL A 67 -11.61 9.15 10.72
C VAL A 67 -10.33 9.61 10.02
N LEU A 68 -9.17 9.24 10.57
CA LEU A 68 -7.88 9.62 10.02
C LEU A 68 -7.62 8.96 8.65
N SER A 69 -7.89 7.66 8.51
CA SER A 69 -7.72 6.94 7.25
C SER A 69 -8.70 7.43 6.18
N GLY A 70 -9.96 7.68 6.56
CA GLY A 70 -10.97 8.25 5.68
C GLY A 70 -10.58 9.65 5.19
N GLY A 71 -10.04 10.49 6.08
CA GLY A 71 -9.55 11.83 5.72
C GLY A 71 -8.40 11.78 4.72
N ILE A 72 -7.42 10.88 4.92
CA ILE A 72 -6.30 10.70 3.99
C ILE A 72 -6.78 10.17 2.64
N ALA A 73 -7.66 9.16 2.65
CA ALA A 73 -8.21 8.59 1.41
C ALA A 73 -9.01 9.63 0.62
N GLY A 74 -9.79 10.46 1.31
CA GLY A 74 -10.52 11.59 0.71
C GLY A 74 -9.58 12.65 0.11
N LEU A 75 -8.52 13.03 0.83
CA LEU A 75 -7.51 13.96 0.34
C LEU A 75 -6.78 13.40 -0.89
N ALA A 76 -6.42 12.12 -0.87
CA ALA A 76 -5.77 11.45 -2.00
C ALA A 76 -6.66 11.47 -3.26
N GLY A 77 -7.94 11.12 -3.11
CA GLY A 77 -8.91 11.19 -4.22
C GLY A 77 -9.12 12.61 -4.73
N GLY A 78 -9.19 13.61 -3.82
CA GLY A 78 -9.32 15.03 -4.20
C GLY A 78 -8.13 15.55 -5.00
N ILE A 79 -6.91 15.16 -4.63
CA ILE A 79 -5.68 15.52 -5.35
C ILE A 79 -5.65 14.89 -6.75
N GLU A 80 -6.09 13.63 -6.88
CA GLU A 80 -6.14 12.93 -8.17
C GLU A 80 -7.14 13.57 -9.13
N LEU A 81 -8.35 13.90 -8.63
CA LEU A 81 -9.39 14.57 -9.41
C LEU A 81 -8.97 15.99 -9.83
N SER A 82 -8.33 16.75 -8.95
CA SER A 82 -7.87 18.11 -9.24
C SER A 82 -6.62 18.16 -10.14
N GLY A 83 -5.81 17.09 -10.18
CA GLY A 83 -4.55 17.05 -10.90
C GLY A 83 -4.70 16.59 -12.35
N THR A 84 -5.30 15.42 -12.55
CA THR A 84 -5.10 14.66 -13.81
C THR A 84 -6.32 14.65 -14.73
N SER A 85 -7.53 14.86 -14.18
CA SER A 85 -8.77 14.52 -14.87
C SER A 85 -9.67 15.74 -15.09
N ASP A 86 -9.47 16.45 -16.21
CA ASP A 86 -10.43 17.45 -16.74
C ASP A 86 -11.77 16.80 -17.20
N ARG A 87 -11.90 15.47 -17.05
CA ARG A 87 -13.13 14.70 -17.23
C ARG A 87 -13.22 13.63 -16.16
N ILE A 88 -14.39 13.46 -15.55
CA ILE A 88 -14.69 12.28 -14.74
C ILE A 88 -14.68 11.07 -15.68
N VAL A 89 -13.54 10.38 -15.76
CA VAL A 89 -13.43 9.10 -16.44
C VAL A 89 -14.18 8.08 -15.58
N GLU A 90 -15.00 7.24 -16.20
CA GLU A 90 -15.71 6.16 -15.52
C GLU A 90 -14.73 5.32 -14.67
N GLY A 91 -15.05 5.17 -13.38
CA GLY A 91 -14.23 4.41 -12.45
C GLY A 91 -13.06 5.19 -11.84
N VAL A 92 -13.34 6.31 -11.16
CA VAL A 92 -12.37 7.05 -10.31
C VAL A 92 -11.60 6.11 -9.35
N SER A 93 -12.24 5.02 -8.92
CA SER A 93 -11.58 4.01 -8.09
C SER A 93 -10.57 3.15 -8.86
N GLY A 94 -10.77 2.91 -10.17
CA GLY A 94 -9.78 2.35 -11.12
C GLY A 94 -9.05 1.06 -10.75
N GLY A 95 -9.40 0.40 -9.64
CA GLY A 95 -8.59 -0.65 -9.02
C GLY A 95 -7.53 -0.16 -8.00
N TYR A 96 -7.42 1.15 -7.74
CA TYR A 96 -6.48 1.70 -6.75
C TYR A 96 -6.70 1.17 -5.34
N GLY A 97 -7.95 0.90 -4.94
CA GLY A 97 -8.25 0.25 -3.66
C GLY A 97 -7.68 -1.18 -3.58
N PHE A 98 -7.83 -1.96 -4.65
CA PHE A 98 -7.28 -3.31 -4.75
C PHE A 98 -5.74 -3.29 -4.76
N ALA A 99 -5.15 -2.42 -5.56
CA ALA A 99 -3.70 -2.19 -5.57
C ALA A 99 -3.20 -1.74 -4.18
N GLY A 100 -3.95 -0.90 -3.47
CA GLY A 100 -3.63 -0.45 -2.11
C GLY A 100 -3.58 -1.59 -1.10
N ILE A 101 -4.53 -2.54 -1.16
CA ILE A 101 -4.52 -3.75 -0.32
C ILE A 101 -3.28 -4.59 -0.61
N ILE A 102 -2.94 -4.79 -1.89
CA ILE A 102 -1.76 -5.54 -2.31
C ILE A 102 -0.48 -4.88 -1.81
N VAL A 103 -0.34 -3.58 -2.04
CA VAL A 103 0.82 -2.79 -1.60
C VAL A 103 0.99 -2.90 -0.09
N ALA A 104 -0.09 -2.79 0.69
CA ALA A 104 -0.05 -2.92 2.14
C ALA A 104 0.42 -4.32 2.59
N ALA A 105 -0.07 -5.37 1.93
CA ALA A 105 0.31 -6.74 2.21
C ALA A 105 1.80 -7.02 1.89
N LEU A 106 2.26 -6.60 0.72
CA LEU A 106 3.65 -6.76 0.28
C LEU A 106 4.63 -5.92 1.10
N ALA A 107 4.20 -4.76 1.58
CA ALA A 107 4.99 -3.89 2.45
C ALA A 107 5.10 -4.40 3.90
N LEU A 108 4.43 -5.50 4.27
CA LEU A 108 4.43 -6.05 5.63
C LEU A 108 4.01 -5.01 6.69
N MET A 109 3.05 -4.14 6.36
CA MET A 109 2.62 -3.01 7.21
C MET A 109 3.75 -2.03 7.61
N ARG A 110 4.89 -2.03 6.89
CA ARG A 110 6.01 -1.11 7.12
C ARG A 110 5.88 0.13 6.22
N PRO A 111 5.83 1.35 6.76
CA PRO A 111 5.68 2.57 5.96
C PRO A 111 6.75 2.74 4.87
N SER A 112 8.00 2.36 5.16
CA SER A 112 9.09 2.42 4.18
C SER A 112 8.90 1.43 3.02
N GLY A 113 8.28 0.27 3.28
CA GLY A 113 7.96 -0.72 2.25
C GLY A 113 6.82 -0.27 1.35
N VAL A 114 5.84 0.46 1.92
CA VAL A 114 4.69 0.97 1.17
C VAL A 114 5.15 1.89 0.04
N ALA A 115 6.11 2.79 0.29
CA ALA A 115 6.63 3.70 -0.73
C ALA A 115 7.27 2.95 -1.92
N ALA A 116 8.12 1.96 -1.63
CA ALA A 116 8.82 1.20 -2.67
C ALA A 116 7.85 0.37 -3.53
N VAL A 117 6.92 -0.34 -2.88
CA VAL A 117 5.95 -1.19 -3.59
C VAL A 117 4.94 -0.33 -4.35
N ALA A 118 4.45 0.78 -3.78
CA ALA A 118 3.54 1.69 -4.46
C ALA A 118 4.15 2.29 -5.74
N LEU A 119 5.45 2.61 -5.74
CA LEU A 119 6.15 3.13 -6.91
C LEU A 119 6.19 2.09 -8.04
N ILE A 120 6.53 0.84 -7.73
CA ILE A 120 6.53 -0.26 -8.70
C ILE A 120 5.11 -0.49 -9.25
N PHE A 121 4.11 -0.53 -8.38
CA PHE A 121 2.71 -0.73 -8.79
C PHE A 121 2.19 0.44 -9.64
N GLY A 122 2.57 1.68 -9.31
CA GLY A 122 2.27 2.86 -10.13
C GLY A 122 2.92 2.79 -11.50
N ALA A 123 4.18 2.34 -11.59
CA ALA A 123 4.87 2.14 -12.87
C ALA A 123 4.16 1.07 -13.74
N VAL A 124 3.73 -0.05 -13.14
CA VAL A 124 2.96 -1.09 -13.83
C VAL A 124 1.60 -0.56 -14.30
N GLN A 125 0.93 0.26 -13.49
CA GLN A 125 -0.35 0.87 -13.84
C GLN A 125 -0.20 1.79 -15.06
N VAL A 126 0.77 2.71 -15.04
CA VAL A 126 1.04 3.63 -16.15
C VAL A 126 1.51 2.88 -17.40
N GLY A 127 2.33 1.84 -17.23
CA GLY A 127 2.74 0.96 -18.33
C GLY A 127 1.55 0.25 -18.99
N GLY A 128 0.61 -0.26 -18.18
CA GLY A 128 -0.62 -0.88 -18.68
C GLY A 128 -1.53 0.10 -19.43
N LEU A 129 -1.66 1.33 -18.94
CA LEU A 129 -2.37 2.42 -19.62
C LEU A 129 -1.72 2.78 -20.97
N SER A 130 -0.37 2.78 -21.05
CA SER A 130 0.35 3.04 -22.29
C SER A 130 0.22 1.92 -23.32
N ILE A 131 -0.02 0.68 -22.88
CA ILE A 131 -0.27 -0.46 -23.76
C ILE A 131 -1.73 -0.47 -24.21
N GLN A 132 -2.65 0.09 -23.41
CA GLN A 132 -4.05 0.20 -23.79
C GLN A 132 -4.26 1.05 -25.05
N THR A 133 -3.43 2.07 -25.27
CA THR A 133 -3.50 2.89 -26.50
C THR A 133 -3.14 2.12 -27.78
N LEU A 134 -2.59 0.90 -27.66
CA LEU A 134 -2.29 0.00 -28.77
C LEU A 134 -3.40 -1.04 -29.04
N GLY A 135 -4.59 -0.87 -28.44
CA GLY A 135 -5.75 -1.74 -28.65
C GLY A 135 -5.91 -2.88 -27.62
N VAL A 136 -5.17 -2.82 -26.52
CA VAL A 136 -5.19 -3.84 -25.45
C VAL A 136 -6.10 -3.38 -24.30
N SER A 137 -6.84 -4.30 -23.68
CA SER A 137 -7.75 -3.96 -22.57
C SER A 137 -7.00 -3.53 -21.29
N SER A 138 -7.60 -2.64 -20.48
CA SER A 138 -7.05 -2.13 -19.20
C SER A 138 -6.75 -3.25 -18.19
N SER A 139 -7.40 -4.40 -18.37
CA SER A 139 -7.24 -5.59 -17.53
C SER A 139 -5.79 -6.09 -17.43
N VAL A 140 -4.91 -5.73 -18.38
CA VAL A 140 -3.49 -6.15 -18.34
C VAL A 140 -2.79 -5.64 -17.09
N SER A 141 -3.04 -4.40 -16.67
CA SER A 141 -2.46 -3.83 -15.45
C SER A 141 -2.86 -4.65 -14.21
N THR A 142 -4.16 -4.94 -14.07
CA THR A 142 -4.71 -5.73 -12.97
C THR A 142 -4.17 -7.16 -12.95
N ILE A 143 -4.04 -7.80 -14.11
CA ILE A 143 -3.49 -9.17 -14.22
C ILE A 143 -2.02 -9.18 -13.77
N LEU A 144 -1.21 -8.20 -14.20
CA LEU A 144 0.17 -8.09 -13.77
C LEU A 144 0.29 -7.86 -12.26
N GLN A 145 -0.52 -6.97 -11.68
CA GLN A 145 -0.56 -6.74 -10.23
C GLN A 145 -0.94 -8.01 -9.46
N ALA A 146 -1.92 -8.78 -9.96
CA ALA A 146 -2.31 -10.05 -9.36
C ALA A 146 -1.18 -11.09 -9.46
N LEU A 147 -0.50 -11.21 -10.60
CA LEU A 147 0.65 -12.10 -10.76
C LEU A 147 1.79 -11.74 -9.82
N ILE A 148 2.07 -10.45 -9.63
CA ILE A 148 3.07 -9.97 -8.67
C ILE A 148 2.68 -10.38 -7.25
N LEU A 149 1.41 -10.19 -6.86
CA LEU A 149 0.91 -10.62 -5.55
C LEU A 149 1.05 -12.13 -5.35
N PHE A 150 0.55 -12.93 -6.29
CA PHE A 150 0.62 -14.40 -6.20
C PHE A 150 2.06 -14.90 -6.16
N GLY A 151 2.94 -14.33 -6.99
CA GLY A 151 4.37 -14.65 -6.98
C GLY A 151 5.03 -14.30 -5.64
N ALA A 152 4.73 -13.14 -5.07
CA ALA A 152 5.27 -12.72 -3.79
C ALA A 152 4.74 -13.55 -2.61
N ILE A 153 3.44 -13.88 -2.60
CA ILE A 153 2.88 -14.80 -1.61
C ILE A 153 3.50 -16.18 -1.76
N GLY A 154 3.63 -16.70 -2.98
CA GLY A 154 4.26 -17.99 -3.27
C GLY A 154 5.70 -18.05 -2.80
N ALA A 155 6.50 -17.02 -3.08
CA ALA A 155 7.87 -16.89 -2.57
C ALA A 155 7.91 -16.79 -1.04
N GLY A 156 7.00 -16.03 -0.42
CA GLY A 156 6.86 -15.92 1.02
C GLY A 156 6.53 -17.25 1.69
N VAL A 157 5.62 -18.04 1.09
CA VAL A 157 5.29 -19.40 1.53
C VAL A 157 6.51 -20.30 1.40
N PHE A 158 7.21 -20.28 0.26
CA PHE A 158 8.40 -21.11 0.04
C PHE A 158 9.53 -20.80 1.04
N ASN A 159 9.72 -19.52 1.38
CA ASN A 159 10.70 -19.11 2.38
C ASN A 159 10.30 -19.54 3.82
N ARG A 160 9.01 -19.41 4.18
CA ARG A 160 8.51 -19.78 5.51
C ARG A 160 8.42 -21.30 5.70
N TYR A 161 8.14 -22.03 4.63
CA TYR A 161 8.12 -23.50 4.57
C TYR A 161 9.45 -24.07 4.07
N SER A 162 10.57 -23.34 4.24
CA SER A 162 11.92 -23.81 3.90
C SER A 162 12.01 -25.29 4.21
N LEU A 163 11.98 -26.11 3.15
CA LEU A 163 11.98 -27.55 3.22
C LEU A 163 13.18 -27.92 4.05
N LYS A 164 12.95 -28.26 5.31
CA LYS A 164 13.98 -28.79 6.18
C LYS A 164 14.26 -30.16 5.59
N SER A 165 15.19 -30.20 4.64
CA SER A 165 15.70 -31.43 4.06
C SER A 165 16.25 -32.22 5.24
N VAL A 166 15.46 -33.18 5.72
CA VAL A 166 15.89 -34.13 6.72
C VAL A 166 16.95 -34.94 6.00
N LYS A 167 18.21 -34.55 6.18
CA LYS A 167 19.38 -35.32 5.78
C LYS A 167 19.24 -36.66 6.48
N ARG A 168 18.76 -37.67 5.75
CA ARG A 168 18.60 -39.03 6.23
C ARG A 168 20.00 -39.55 6.53
N GLU A 169 20.38 -39.49 7.80
CA GLU A 169 21.65 -40.04 8.27
C GLU A 169 21.65 -41.54 7.95
N LYS A 170 22.54 -41.94 7.03
CA LYS A 170 22.80 -43.34 6.71
C LYS A 170 23.32 -43.99 7.98
N LYS A 171 22.46 -44.74 8.66
CA LYS A 171 22.85 -45.69 9.71
C LYS A 171 23.54 -46.87 9.01
N GLY A 172 24.86 -46.78 8.86
CA GLY A 172 25.74 -47.87 8.43
C GLY A 172 26.48 -48.46 9.64
N GLY A 173 26.56 -49.80 9.68
CA GLY A 173 27.47 -50.61 10.50
C GLY A 173 26.97 -50.87 11.93
N SER A 174 26.57 -52.09 12.29
CA SER A 174 27.46 -53.24 12.57
C SER A 174 28.36 -53.00 13.78
N THR A 175 27.91 -53.44 14.96
CA THR A 175 28.55 -54.48 15.79
C THR A 175 27.54 -54.94 16.82
#